data_AF-A0A5A7UXD3-F1
#
_entry.id   AF-A0A5A7UXD3-F1
#
_cell.length_a   1.000
_cell.length_b   1.000
_cell.length_c   1.000
_cell.angle_alpha   90.00
_cell.angle_beta   90.00
_cell.angle_gamma   90.00
#
_symmetry.space_group_name_H-M   'P 1'
#
loop_
_entity.id
_entity.type
_entity.pdbx_description
1 polymer ?
#
loop_
_entity_poly.entity_id
_entity_poly.type
_entity_poly.pdbx_seq_one_letter_code
_entity_poly.pdbx_strand_id
1 'polypeptide(L)'
;MILVVDDLRFVLSEKCPQAPTSNANRTSQEVYDQWIKANEKARVYILASMYDVLVKKHESLATATEIMDSLREMFGKKEWSLRHEAIKYIRTKHMKEGTSVRKHILDIRMHFNIAEVNGTAINEANQENSSLKRSSKSEITLKVETGKMVSTEVV
;
A
#
# COMPACT_ATOMS: atom_id res chain seq x y z
N MET A 1 0.27 23.32 -13.18
CA MET A 1 1.07 23.03 -11.97
C MET A 1 1.49 21.56 -12.04
N ILE A 2 2.69 21.30 -12.57
CA ILE A 2 3.23 19.95 -12.73
C ILE A 2 4.01 19.66 -11.45
N LEU A 3 3.56 18.66 -10.69
CA LEU A 3 4.35 18.10 -9.61
C LEU A 3 5.55 17.42 -10.26
N VAL A 4 6.76 17.83 -9.89
CA VAL A 4 7.91 16.99 -10.18
C VAL A 4 7.89 15.96 -9.07
N VAL A 5 7.45 14.74 -9.38
CA VAL A 5 7.46 13.58 -8.45
C VAL A 5 8.82 13.47 -7.75
N ASP A 6 9.88 13.94 -8.40
CA ASP A 6 11.23 14.02 -7.87
C ASP A 6 11.36 14.91 -6.63
N ASP A 7 10.64 16.05 -6.52
CA ASP A 7 10.68 16.90 -5.32
C ASP A 7 10.11 16.16 -4.11
N LEU A 8 9.01 15.43 -4.32
CA LEU A 8 8.38 14.62 -3.28
C LEU A 8 9.27 13.43 -2.90
N ARG A 9 9.81 12.70 -3.89
CA ARG A 9 10.73 11.58 -3.67
C ARG A 9 11.97 12.04 -2.91
N PHE A 10 12.54 13.19 -3.28
CA PHE A 10 13.71 13.78 -2.66
C PHE A 10 13.47 14.05 -1.16
N VAL A 11 12.39 14.76 -0.81
CA VAL A 11 12.09 15.12 0.59
C VAL A 11 11.72 13.91 1.45
N LEU A 12 11.06 12.91 0.87
CA LEU A 12 10.67 11.70 1.63
C LEU A 12 11.81 10.69 1.80
N SER A 13 12.84 10.74 0.95
CA SER A 13 13.97 9.81 1.01
C SER A 13 15.18 10.39 1.74
N GLU A 14 15.42 11.70 1.61
CA GLU A 14 16.52 12.40 2.25
C GLU A 14 16.12 13.00 3.59
N LYS A 15 17.00 12.86 4.59
CA LYS A 15 16.78 13.46 5.91
C LYS A 15 16.87 14.98 5.81
N CYS A 16 16.02 15.68 6.58
CA CYS A 16 16.10 17.13 6.73
C CYS A 16 17.55 17.56 7.08
N PRO A 17 18.20 18.39 6.24
CA PRO A 17 19.54 18.85 6.49
C PRO A 17 19.59 19.75 7.73
N GLN A 18 20.71 19.71 8.45
CA GLN A 18 20.91 20.61 9.58
C GLN A 18 20.96 22.06 9.10
N ALA A 19 20.34 22.97 9.85
CA ALA A 19 20.39 24.39 9.56
C ALA A 19 21.86 24.85 9.45
N PRO A 20 22.26 25.53 8.37
CA PRO A 20 23.62 26.03 8.20
C PRO A 20 24.01 26.96 9.35
N THR A 21 25.21 26.79 9.90
CA THR A 21 25.81 27.74 10.84
C THR A 21 26.26 29.00 10.10
N SER A 22 26.48 30.11 10.82
CA SER A 22 26.91 31.40 10.22
C SER A 22 28.20 31.31 9.39
N ASN A 23 29.05 30.31 9.64
CA ASN A 23 30.28 30.02 8.92
C ASN A 23 30.16 28.86 7.90
N ALA A 24 28.94 28.42 7.59
CA ALA A 24 28.73 27.32 6.65
C ALA A 24 29.23 27.66 5.25
N ASN A 25 29.70 26.64 4.54
CA ASN A 25 30.08 26.82 3.15
C ASN A 25 28.83 27.08 2.28
N ARG A 26 29.05 27.79 1.16
CA ARG A 26 28.00 28.14 0.22
C ARG A 26 27.21 26.91 -0.26
N THR A 27 27.89 25.79 -0.50
CA THR A 27 27.27 24.54 -0.96
C THR A 27 26.30 23.95 0.07
N SER A 28 26.61 23.99 1.36
CA SER A 28 25.71 23.50 2.42
C SER A 28 24.44 24.35 2.50
N GLN A 29 24.60 25.66 2.34
CA GLN A 29 23.46 26.58 2.31
C GLN A 29 22.56 26.33 1.09
N GLU A 30 23.15 26.15 -0.10
CA GLU A 30 22.41 25.84 -1.33
C GLU A 30 21.63 24.51 -1.22
N VAL A 31 22.23 23.47 -0.62
CA VAL A 31 21.55 22.18 -0.37
C VAL A 31 20.39 22.33 0.62
N TYR A 32 20.59 23.09 1.70
CA TYR A 32 19.55 23.37 2.68
C TYR A 32 18.37 24.12 2.04
N ASP A 33 18.65 25.19 1.30
CA ASP A 33 17.63 26.01 0.63
C ASP A 33 16.85 25.20 -0.41
N GLN A 34 17.55 24.35 -1.18
CA GLN A 34 16.92 23.45 -2.14
C GLN A 34 15.98 22.45 -1.44
N TRP A 35 16.41 21.89 -0.31
CA TRP A 35 15.58 20.98 0.46
C TRP A 35 14.35 21.66 1.04
N ILE A 36 14.48 22.86 1.62
CA ILE A 36 13.35 23.63 2.16
C ILE A 36 12.33 23.92 1.07
N LYS A 37 12.78 24.36 -0.11
CA LYS A 37 11.90 24.64 -1.24
C LYS A 37 11.15 23.40 -1.73
N ALA A 38 11.84 22.27 -1.85
CA ALA A 38 11.20 21.00 -2.21
C ALA A 38 10.19 20.56 -1.15
N ASN A 39 10.53 20.70 0.14
CA ASN A 39 9.65 20.35 1.25
C ASN A 39 8.39 21.20 1.28
N GLU A 40 8.48 22.50 1.08
CA GLU A 40 7.31 23.38 1.03
C GLU A 40 6.36 22.99 -0.11
N LYS A 41 6.90 22.74 -1.30
CA LYS A 41 6.13 22.31 -2.46
C LYS A 41 5.44 20.95 -2.22
N ALA A 42 6.16 20.00 -1.63
CA ALA A 42 5.61 18.69 -1.27
C ALA A 42 4.49 18.81 -0.23
N ARG A 43 4.67 19.63 0.82
CA ARG A 43 3.66 19.88 1.85
C ARG A 43 2.38 20.45 1.27
N VAL A 44 2.49 21.51 0.46
CA VAL A 44 1.32 22.15 -0.19
C VAL A 44 0.57 21.14 -1.05
N TYR A 45 1.28 20.33 -1.83
CA TYR A 45 0.64 19.31 -2.66
C TYR A 45 -0.09 18.24 -1.85
N ILE A 46 0.56 17.71 -0.81
CA ILE A 46 -0.04 16.70 0.06
C ILE A 46 -1.30 17.27 0.71
N LEU A 47 -1.23 18.47 1.31
CA LEU A 47 -2.39 19.12 1.96
C LEU A 47 -3.50 19.43 0.96
N ALA A 48 -3.18 19.93 -0.24
CA ALA A 48 -4.18 20.21 -1.27
C ALA A 48 -4.89 18.94 -1.79
N SER A 49 -4.26 17.78 -1.65
CA SER A 49 -4.82 16.48 -2.02
C SER A 49 -5.67 15.85 -0.91
N MET A 50 -5.71 16.46 0.27
CA MET A 50 -6.48 15.98 1.42
C MET A 50 -7.89 16.58 1.47
N TYR A 51 -8.78 15.89 2.18
CA TYR A 51 -10.07 16.47 2.58
C TYR A 51 -9.89 17.51 3.69
N ASP A 52 -10.71 18.57 3.70
CA ASP A 52 -10.58 19.74 4.59
C ASP A 52 -10.40 19.40 6.08
N VAL A 53 -11.11 18.38 6.58
CA VAL A 53 -11.01 17.96 7.99
C VAL A 53 -9.62 17.38 8.31
N LEU A 54 -8.99 16.70 7.36
CA LEU A 54 -7.63 16.17 7.50
C LEU A 54 -6.59 17.29 7.38
N VAL A 55 -6.80 18.26 6.47
CA VAL A 55 -5.89 19.41 6.33
C VAL A 55 -5.70 20.14 7.66
N LYS A 56 -6.79 20.47 8.35
CA LYS A 56 -6.75 21.18 9.65
C LYS A 56 -5.94 20.45 10.73
N LYS A 57 -5.88 19.11 10.66
CA LYS A 57 -5.12 18.30 11.62
C LYS A 57 -3.62 18.29 11.32
N HIS A 58 -3.23 18.50 10.06
CA HIS A 58 -1.86 18.33 9.60
C HIS A 58 -1.20 19.64 9.11
N GLU A 59 -1.94 20.76 9.03
CA GLU A 59 -1.43 22.06 8.56
C GLU A 59 -0.26 22.61 9.40
N SER A 60 -0.23 22.28 10.70
CA SER A 60 0.82 22.70 11.62
C SER A 60 2.11 21.88 11.52
N LEU A 61 2.11 20.76 10.79
CA LEU A 61 3.29 19.91 10.64
C LEU A 61 4.30 20.55 9.69
N ALA A 62 5.56 20.63 10.11
CA ALA A 62 6.59 21.45 9.46
C ALA A 62 7.15 20.80 8.18
N THR A 63 7.03 19.48 8.04
CA THR A 63 7.62 18.73 6.93
C THR A 63 6.61 17.82 6.23
N ALA A 64 6.84 17.57 4.94
CA ALA A 64 6.06 16.60 4.17
C ALA A 64 6.16 15.20 4.76
N THR A 65 7.33 14.85 5.30
CA THR A 65 7.59 13.58 5.98
C THR A 65 6.73 13.41 7.23
N GLU A 66 6.63 14.42 8.10
CA GLU A 66 5.75 14.36 9.27
C GLU A 66 4.28 14.17 8.89
N ILE A 67 3.81 14.83 7.83
CA ILE A 67 2.44 14.66 7.32
C ILE A 67 2.24 13.22 6.84
N MET A 68 3.16 12.70 6.01
CA MET A 68 3.10 11.32 5.51
C MET A 68 3.19 10.28 6.63
N ASP A 69 4.02 10.51 7.64
CA ASP A 69 4.16 9.61 8.79
C ASP A 69 2.89 9.59 9.64
N SER A 70 2.27 10.76 9.87
CA SER A 70 0.99 10.85 10.57
C SER A 70 -0.14 10.15 9.82
N LEU A 71 -0.20 10.32 8.49
CA LEU A 71 -1.14 9.57 7.64
C LEU A 71 -0.89 8.06 7.71
N ARG A 72 0.37 7.64 7.65
CA ARG A 72 0.74 6.22 7.77
C ARG A 72 0.36 5.65 9.13
N GLU A 73 0.47 6.44 10.20
CA GLU A 73 -0.02 6.02 11.50
C GLU A 73 -1.55 5.90 11.54
N MET A 74 -2.28 6.88 11.00
CA MET A 74 -3.74 6.90 11.00
C MET A 74 -4.36 5.79 10.15
N PHE A 75 -3.80 5.52 8.97
CA PHE A 75 -4.37 4.59 8.00
C PHE A 75 -3.61 3.27 7.92
N GLY A 76 -2.27 3.30 8.00
CA GLY A 76 -1.41 2.13 7.80
C GLY A 76 -1.52 1.08 8.91
N LYS A 77 -1.67 1.46 10.18
CA LYS A 77 -1.85 0.48 11.29
C LYS A 77 -3.14 -0.32 11.13
N LYS A 78 -4.24 0.35 10.75
CA LYS A 78 -5.56 -0.27 10.61
C LYS A 78 -5.61 -1.19 9.39
N GLU A 79 -5.09 -0.73 8.26
CA GLU A 79 -5.01 -1.52 7.03
C GLU A 79 -4.15 -2.78 7.22
N TRP A 80 -2.95 -2.62 7.80
CA TRP A 80 -2.06 -3.75 8.09
C TRP A 80 -2.70 -4.76 9.03
N SER A 81 -3.36 -4.29 10.10
CA SER A 81 -4.05 -5.16 11.07
C SER A 81 -5.17 -5.96 10.39
N LEU A 82 -6.01 -5.31 9.58
CA LEU A 82 -7.10 -5.97 8.86
C LEU A 82 -6.58 -6.99 7.84
N ARG A 83 -5.49 -6.67 7.13
CA ARG A 83 -4.83 -7.61 6.23
C ARG A 83 -4.28 -8.82 6.98
N HIS A 84 -3.60 -8.61 8.10
CA HIS A 84 -3.03 -9.70 8.91
C HIS A 84 -4.11 -10.61 9.47
N GLU A 85 -5.20 -10.01 9.95
CA GLU A 85 -6.35 -10.74 10.45
C GLU A 85 -7.02 -11.56 9.34
N ALA A 86 -7.24 -10.97 8.16
CA ALA A 86 -7.81 -11.66 7.01
C ALA A 86 -6.93 -12.83 6.53
N ILE A 87 -5.60 -12.64 6.44
CA ILE A 87 -4.66 -13.69 6.08
C ILE A 87 -4.65 -14.81 7.14
N LYS A 88 -4.65 -14.45 8.42
CA LYS A 88 -4.73 -15.40 9.52
C LYS A 88 -6.03 -16.19 9.44
N TYR A 89 -7.15 -15.53 9.18
CA TYR A 89 -8.45 -16.18 9.00
C TYR A 89 -8.40 -17.20 7.87
N ILE A 90 -7.98 -16.80 6.66
CA ILE A 90 -7.89 -17.70 5.50
C ILE A 90 -7.04 -18.93 5.81
N ARG A 91 -5.89 -18.75 6.47
CA ARG A 91 -4.97 -19.85 6.82
C ARG A 91 -5.51 -20.79 7.89
N THR A 92 -6.28 -20.27 8.85
CA THR A 92 -6.77 -21.04 10.01
C THR A 92 -8.20 -21.54 9.84
N LYS A 93 -8.92 -21.06 8.84
CA LYS A 93 -10.31 -21.40 8.60
C LYS A 93 -10.41 -22.78 7.95
N HIS A 94 -10.83 -23.76 8.74
CA HIS A 94 -11.23 -25.08 8.25
C HIS A 94 -12.73 -25.12 7.92
N MET A 95 -13.08 -25.91 6.91
CA MET A 95 -14.48 -26.19 6.60
C MET A 95 -15.07 -27.09 7.68
N LYS A 96 -16.19 -26.68 8.28
CA LYS A 96 -16.90 -27.50 9.27
C LYS A 96 -17.71 -28.60 8.58
N GLU A 97 -17.82 -29.75 9.21
CA GLU A 97 -18.66 -30.85 8.72
C GLU A 97 -20.11 -30.38 8.51
N GLY A 98 -20.73 -30.84 7.42
CA GLY A 98 -22.07 -30.38 7.00
C GLY A 98 -22.12 -28.99 6.34
N THR A 99 -21.01 -28.25 6.26
CA THR A 99 -20.99 -26.95 5.55
C THR A 99 -20.84 -27.15 4.04
N SER A 100 -21.68 -26.49 3.24
CA SER A 100 -21.54 -26.48 1.79
C SER A 100 -20.19 -25.91 1.34
N VAL A 101 -19.51 -26.63 0.44
CA VAL A 101 -18.24 -26.21 -0.17
C VAL A 101 -18.37 -24.82 -0.81
N ARG A 102 -19.46 -24.56 -1.55
CA ARG A 102 -19.70 -23.25 -2.17
C ARG A 102 -19.76 -22.13 -1.13
N LYS A 103 -20.44 -22.37 -0.01
CA LYS A 103 -20.55 -21.39 1.09
C LYS A 103 -19.18 -21.12 1.74
N HIS A 104 -18.38 -22.16 1.95
CA HIS A 104 -17.04 -22.02 2.50
C HIS A 104 -16.12 -21.23 1.55
N ILE A 105 -16.13 -21.51 0.25
CA ILE A 105 -15.33 -20.78 -0.75
C ILE A 105 -15.71 -19.30 -0.80
N LEU A 106 -17.01 -18.98 -0.72
CA LEU A 106 -17.47 -17.58 -0.71
C LEU A 106 -16.96 -16.81 0.53
N ASP A 107 -17.00 -17.44 1.71
CA ASP A 107 -16.48 -16.86 2.95
C ASP A 107 -14.97 -16.61 2.88
N ILE A 108 -14.20 -17.58 2.39
CA ILE A 108 -12.75 -17.44 2.17
C ILE A 108 -12.46 -16.34 1.14
N ARG A 109 -13.22 -16.29 0.04
CA ARG A 109 -13.05 -15.26 -1.01
C ARG A 109 -13.32 -13.86 -0.47
N MET A 110 -14.32 -13.68 0.39
CA MET A 110 -14.60 -12.39 1.00
C MET A 110 -13.40 -11.89 1.83
N HIS A 111 -12.81 -12.76 2.65
CA HIS A 111 -11.61 -12.43 3.43
C HIS A 111 -10.38 -12.22 2.54
N PHE A 112 -10.29 -12.93 1.42
CA PHE A 112 -9.24 -12.73 0.43
C PHE A 112 -9.31 -11.33 -0.19
N ASN A 113 -10.50 -10.87 -0.58
CA ASN A 113 -10.69 -9.51 -1.11
C ASN A 113 -10.26 -8.44 -0.08
N ILE A 114 -10.56 -8.65 1.21
CA ILE A 114 -10.11 -7.77 2.29
C ILE A 114 -8.57 -7.76 2.40
N ALA A 115 -7.92 -8.93 2.29
CA ALA A 115 -6.47 -9.03 2.33
C ALA A 115 -5.79 -8.40 1.10
N GLU A 116 -6.43 -8.47 -0.07
CA GLU A 116 -5.94 -7.92 -1.33
C GLU A 116 -6.04 -6.39 -1.33
N VAL A 117 -7.23 -5.83 -1.09
CA VAL A 117 -7.45 -4.38 -1.11
C VAL A 117 -6.58 -3.67 -0.07
N ASN A 118 -6.48 -4.23 1.15
CA ASN A 118 -5.63 -3.72 2.23
C ASN A 118 -4.15 -4.14 2.11
N GLY A 119 -3.77 -4.82 1.02
CA GLY A 119 -2.40 -5.18 0.70
C GLY A 119 -1.76 -4.27 -0.35
N THR A 120 -2.54 -3.36 -0.93
CA THR A 120 -2.13 -2.51 -2.05
C THR A 120 -1.53 -1.17 -1.64
N ALA A 121 -1.48 -0.82 -0.34
CA ALA A 121 -0.90 0.45 0.08
C ALA A 121 0.64 0.49 0.07
N ILE A 122 1.14 1.26 -0.91
CA ILE A 122 2.26 2.23 -0.83
C ILE A 122 3.59 1.71 -0.28
N ASN A 123 4.16 0.72 -0.98
CA ASN A 123 5.59 0.47 -0.97
C ASN A 123 6.02 0.27 -2.43
N GLU A 124 6.77 1.22 -2.98
CA GLU A 124 7.34 1.17 -4.34
C GLU A 124 8.21 -0.09 -4.59
N ALA A 125 8.67 -0.79 -3.54
CA ALA A 125 9.44 -2.03 -3.68
C ALA A 125 8.60 -3.27 -4.01
N ASN A 126 7.26 -3.19 -4.05
CA ASN A 126 6.42 -4.36 -4.34
C ASN A 126 5.61 -4.29 -5.64
N GLN A 127 5.79 -3.24 -6.45
CA GLN A 127 5.04 -3.07 -7.70
C GLN A 127 5.33 -4.16 -8.76
N GLU A 128 6.46 -4.87 -8.67
CA GLU A 128 6.80 -5.94 -9.61
C GLU A 128 6.79 -7.37 -9.03
N ASN A 129 6.66 -7.53 -7.71
CA ASN A 129 6.90 -8.84 -7.07
C ASN A 129 5.76 -9.35 -6.19
N SER A 130 4.55 -8.77 -6.27
CA SER A 130 3.38 -9.38 -5.62
C SER A 130 3.12 -10.76 -6.23
N SER A 131 3.61 -11.80 -5.57
CA SER A 131 3.47 -13.23 -5.92
C SER A 131 2.01 -13.61 -6.23
N LEU A 132 1.06 -12.84 -5.68
CA LEU A 132 -0.38 -12.94 -5.86
C LEU A 132 -0.86 -12.64 -7.30
N LYS A 133 -0.25 -11.65 -7.97
CA LYS A 133 -0.60 -11.28 -9.35
C LYS A 133 -0.08 -12.30 -10.37
N ARG A 134 1.01 -13.01 -10.03
CA ARG A 134 1.54 -14.14 -10.81
C ARG A 134 0.60 -15.36 -10.70
N SER A 135 0.09 -15.65 -9.50
CA SER A 135 -0.86 -16.74 -9.25
C SER A 135 -2.18 -16.58 -10.03
N SER A 136 -2.70 -15.35 -10.10
CA SER A 136 -3.96 -15.06 -10.82
C SER A 136 -3.81 -15.20 -12.35
N LYS A 137 -2.60 -15.02 -12.90
CA LYS A 137 -2.32 -15.24 -14.32
C LYS A 137 -2.23 -16.73 -14.69
N SER A 138 -1.76 -17.58 -13.79
CA SER A 138 -1.66 -19.03 -14.03
C SER A 138 -3.00 -19.76 -13.91
N GLU A 139 -4.00 -19.20 -13.22
CA GLU A 139 -5.31 -19.84 -13.03
C GLU A 139 -6.30 -19.61 -14.19
N ILE A 140 -6.03 -18.65 -15.09
CA ILE A 140 -6.89 -18.40 -16.27
C ILE A 140 -6.63 -19.42 -17.40
N THR A 141 -5.54 -20.19 -17.34
CA THR A 141 -5.18 -21.19 -18.37
C THR A 141 -5.67 -22.62 -18.06
N LEU A 142 -6.71 -22.77 -17.23
CA LEU A 142 -7.37 -24.07 -17.03
C LEU A 142 -8.83 -23.99 -17.46
N LYS A 143 -9.05 -24.01 -18.78
CA LYS A 143 -10.33 -24.40 -19.36
C LYS A 143 -10.17 -25.34 -20.55
N VAL A 144 -10.51 -26.60 -20.26
CA VAL A 144 -11.43 -27.46 -21.02
C VAL A 144 -10.96 -27.88 -22.42
N GLU A 145 -10.44 -29.11 -22.50
CA GLU A 145 -10.68 -29.97 -23.65
C GLU A 145 -11.57 -31.13 -23.23
N THR A 146 -12.58 -31.36 -24.05
CA THR A 146 -13.88 -31.92 -23.73
C THR A 146 -13.94 -33.43 -23.98
N GLY A 147 -14.54 -34.16 -23.04
CA GLY A 147 -15.51 -35.21 -23.36
C GLY A 147 -15.00 -36.65 -23.48
N LYS A 148 -15.28 -37.46 -22.44
CA LYS A 148 -16.27 -38.55 -22.51
C LYS A 148 -16.56 -39.11 -21.12
N MET A 149 -17.84 -39.17 -20.75
CA MET A 149 -18.33 -40.11 -19.75
C MET A 149 -18.37 -41.51 -20.39
N VAL A 150 -17.78 -42.50 -19.74
CA VAL A 150 -18.22 -43.89 -19.81
C VAL A 150 -18.20 -44.44 -18.39
N SER A 151 -19.40 -44.69 -17.85
CA SER A 151 -19.59 -45.70 -16.79
C SER A 151 -19.46 -47.09 -17.42
N THR A 152 -18.78 -48.01 -16.74
CA THR A 152 -19.23 -49.41 -16.58
C THR A 152 -18.52 -50.06 -15.39
N GLU A 153 -19.26 -50.96 -14.77
CA GLU A 153 -19.10 -51.61 -13.47
C GLU A 153 -17.96 -52.65 -13.36
N VAL A 154 -17.57 -52.89 -12.10
CA VAL A 154 -17.27 -54.17 -11.41
C VAL A 154 -16.61 -55.29 -12.24
N VAL A 155 -15.36 -55.64 -11.90
CA VAL A 155 -15.00 -56.79 -11.01
C VAL A 155 -13.76 -56.39 -10.22
#